data_AF-R6YVZ2-F1
#
_entry.id   AF-R6YVZ2-F1
#
_cell.length_a   1.000
_cell.length_b   1.000
_cell.length_c   1.000
_cell.angle_alpha   90.00
_cell.angle_beta   90.00
_cell.angle_gamma   90.00
#
_symmetry.space_group_name_H-M   'P 1'
#
loop_
_entity.id
_entity.type
_entity.pdbx_description
1 polymer ?
#
loop_
_entity_poly.entity_id
_entity_poly.type
_entity_poly.pdbx_seq_one_letter_code
_entity_poly.pdbx_strand_id
1 'polypeptide(L)'
;MKSSKLKYYITMILISLSLISIGFASWTISNDVKIKDDSIIIVDDVMKYNDYLSYTLTPFSYYKTGFVSNTGKLTNDGIISVELVVNIDNCKTKFTSSSLELELTLRTIGADTVNLFNNADLPLTVSINGTVLNDSQVTKNNTSAVTKYAINDLSQSSLTLRFEYKLTKNDSLNFQEIIYNTFYNKEVYFGLSAKITEVE
;
A
#
# COMPACT_ATOMS: atom_id res chain seq x y z
N MET A 1 -63.58 -27.95 -15.93
CA MET A 1 -62.39 -27.91 -15.04
C MET A 1 -61.09 -28.09 -15.85
N LYS A 2 -60.50 -27.02 -16.39
CA LYS A 2 -59.17 -27.07 -17.08
C LYS A 2 -58.25 -25.87 -16.75
N SER A 3 -58.55 -25.12 -15.69
CA SER A 3 -57.85 -23.86 -15.37
C SER A 3 -56.77 -23.97 -14.28
N SER A 4 -56.82 -24.98 -13.39
CA SER A 4 -55.87 -25.07 -12.26
C SER A 4 -54.46 -25.50 -12.67
N LYS A 5 -54.32 -26.43 -13.62
CA LYS A 5 -53.01 -26.90 -14.11
C LYS A 5 -52.23 -25.79 -14.81
N LEU A 6 -52.91 -24.97 -15.62
CA LEU A 6 -52.30 -23.82 -16.30
C LEU A 6 -51.77 -22.79 -15.28
N LYS A 7 -52.56 -22.47 -14.26
CA LYS A 7 -52.14 -21.58 -13.17
C LYS A 7 -50.88 -22.10 -12.46
N TYR A 8 -50.84 -23.40 -12.18
CA TYR A 8 -49.68 -24.04 -11.56
C TYR A 8 -48.40 -23.94 -12.41
N TYR A 9 -48.49 -24.18 -13.72
CA TYR A 9 -47.34 -24.03 -14.63
C TYR A 9 -46.86 -22.58 -14.72
N ILE A 10 -47.78 -21.62 -14.78
CA ILE A 10 -47.43 -20.18 -14.79
C ILE A 10 -46.72 -19.79 -13.49
N THR A 11 -47.21 -20.25 -12.34
CA THR A 11 -46.58 -19.99 -11.04
C THR A 11 -45.18 -20.61 -10.94
N MET A 12 -44.98 -21.84 -11.44
CA MET A 12 -43.66 -22.49 -11.45
C MET A 12 -42.65 -21.75 -12.34
N ILE A 13 -43.09 -21.26 -13.50
CA ILE A 13 -42.25 -20.45 -14.39
C ILE A 13 -41.84 -19.14 -13.71
N LEU A 14 -42.79 -18.44 -13.09
CA LEU A 14 -42.53 -17.17 -12.38
C LEU A 14 -41.56 -17.32 -11.21
N ILE A 15 -41.69 -18.39 -10.42
CA ILE A 15 -40.76 -18.71 -9.32
C ILE A 15 -39.36 -19.00 -9.87
N SER A 16 -39.27 -19.76 -10.96
CA SER A 16 -37.98 -20.09 -11.61
C SER A 16 -37.30 -18.84 -12.15
N LEU A 17 -38.05 -17.95 -12.81
CA LEU A 17 -37.54 -16.65 -13.28
C LEU A 17 -37.06 -15.78 -12.11
N SER A 18 -37.76 -15.80 -10.97
CA SER A 18 -37.35 -15.03 -9.78
C SER A 18 -36.06 -15.56 -9.16
N LEU A 19 -35.91 -16.89 -9.05
CA LEU A 19 -34.68 -17.53 -8.55
C LEU A 19 -33.47 -17.24 -9.45
N ILE A 20 -33.66 -17.29 -10.77
CA ILE A 20 -32.62 -16.95 -11.75
C ILE A 20 -32.24 -15.46 -11.62
N SER A 21 -33.24 -14.58 -11.46
CA SER A 21 -33.01 -13.13 -11.29
C SER A 21 -32.22 -12.81 -10.02
N ILE A 22 -32.55 -13.47 -8.90
CA ILE A 22 -31.84 -13.32 -7.63
C ILE A 22 -30.41 -13.87 -7.75
N GLY A 23 -30.22 -14.98 -8.47
CA GLY A 23 -28.89 -15.54 -8.75
C GLY A 23 -27.99 -14.60 -9.56
N PHE A 24 -28.52 -13.98 -10.62
CA PHE A 24 -27.78 -13.00 -11.41
C PHE A 24 -27.53 -11.68 -10.67
N ALA A 25 -28.50 -11.18 -9.90
CA ALA A 25 -28.33 -9.99 -9.05
C ALA A 25 -27.31 -10.23 -7.91
N SER A 26 -27.27 -11.44 -7.35
CA SER A 26 -26.30 -11.83 -6.33
C SER A 26 -24.88 -11.94 -6.89
N TRP A 27 -24.72 -12.27 -8.17
CA TRP A 27 -23.40 -12.36 -8.80
C TRP A 27 -22.87 -10.98 -9.20
N THR A 28 -23.73 -10.04 -9.60
CA THR A 28 -23.33 -8.66 -9.91
C THR A 28 -22.98 -7.81 -8.69
N ILE A 29 -23.47 -8.15 -7.49
CA ILE A 29 -23.11 -7.46 -6.23
C ILE A 29 -21.79 -7.98 -5.62
N SER A 30 -21.21 -9.06 -6.16
CA SER A 30 -19.98 -9.68 -5.63
C SER A 30 -18.67 -9.18 -6.26
N ASN A 31 -18.71 -8.29 -7.26
CA ASN A 31 -17.48 -7.86 -7.92
C ASN A 31 -16.79 -6.75 -7.14
N ASP A 32 -16.05 -7.16 -6.11
CA ASP A 32 -14.92 -6.43 -5.59
C ASP A 32 -13.94 -6.19 -6.77
N VAL A 33 -13.93 -4.97 -7.33
CA VAL A 33 -13.05 -4.59 -8.45
C VAL A 33 -11.67 -4.25 -7.88
N LYS A 34 -10.63 -4.87 -8.45
CA LYS A 34 -9.25 -4.69 -7.96
C LYS A 34 -8.78 -3.32 -8.39
N ILE A 35 -8.42 -2.48 -7.43
CA ILE A 35 -7.82 -1.19 -7.72
C ILE A 35 -6.34 -1.26 -7.40
N LYS A 36 -5.53 -0.81 -8.36
CA LYS A 36 -4.09 -0.66 -8.25
C LYS A 36 -3.81 0.83 -8.35
N ASP A 37 -3.11 1.40 -7.37
CA ASP A 37 -2.66 2.78 -7.43
C ASP A 37 -1.36 2.87 -8.24
N ASP A 38 -1.33 3.75 -9.23
CA ASP A 38 -0.11 4.08 -9.99
C ASP A 38 0.53 5.27 -9.28
N SER A 39 1.28 4.98 -8.23
CA SER A 39 1.87 5.98 -7.35
C SER A 39 2.89 6.87 -8.09
N ILE A 40 2.64 8.19 -8.10
CA ILE A 40 3.55 9.20 -8.67
C ILE A 40 4.53 9.67 -7.59
N ILE A 41 5.82 9.67 -7.92
CA ILE A 41 6.88 9.94 -6.96
C ILE A 41 7.56 11.28 -7.24
N ILE A 42 7.59 12.13 -6.22
CA ILE A 42 8.25 13.44 -6.23
C ILE A 42 9.42 13.34 -5.25
N VAL A 43 10.61 13.11 -5.79
CA VAL A 43 11.88 13.08 -5.04
C VAL A 43 12.33 14.53 -4.84
N ASP A 44 12.26 15.02 -3.62
CA ASP A 44 12.51 16.44 -3.32
C ASP A 44 13.96 16.75 -2.94
N ASP A 45 14.83 15.76 -2.68
CA ASP A 45 16.28 16.01 -2.58
C ASP A 45 17.17 14.75 -2.65
N VAL A 46 17.64 14.39 -3.84
CA VAL A 46 18.96 13.74 -4.04
C VAL A 46 19.47 14.19 -5.41
N MET A 47 20.68 14.79 -5.46
CA MET A 47 21.30 15.43 -6.63
C MET A 47 21.52 14.50 -7.86
N LYS A 48 20.44 14.02 -8.49
CA LYS A 48 20.31 12.99 -9.54
C LYS A 48 19.96 11.62 -8.97
N TYR A 49 18.66 11.42 -8.85
CA TYR A 49 17.91 10.21 -8.48
C TYR A 49 18.36 8.84 -9.09
N ASN A 50 19.37 8.80 -9.98
CA ASN A 50 19.96 7.55 -10.50
C ASN A 50 21.46 7.38 -10.19
N ASP A 51 22.14 8.44 -9.74
CA ASP A 51 23.57 8.37 -9.46
C ASP A 51 23.81 7.72 -8.10
N TYR A 52 22.95 7.99 -7.11
CA TYR A 52 23.15 7.55 -5.72
C TYR A 52 22.12 6.55 -5.24
N LEU A 53 20.92 6.60 -5.80
CA LEU A 53 19.80 5.76 -5.41
C LEU A 53 19.10 5.26 -6.67
N SER A 54 18.36 4.19 -6.56
CA SER A 54 17.26 3.83 -7.45
C SER A 54 16.23 3.08 -6.63
N TYR A 55 14.96 3.12 -7.01
CA TYR A 55 13.94 2.39 -6.27
C TYR A 55 12.90 1.74 -7.18
N THR A 56 12.22 0.75 -6.62
CA THR A 56 10.92 0.27 -7.09
C THR A 56 9.92 0.38 -5.95
N LEU A 57 8.84 1.16 -6.15
CA LEU A 57 7.71 1.26 -5.23
C LEU A 57 6.58 0.36 -5.74
N THR A 58 6.08 -0.51 -4.89
CA THR A 58 4.91 -1.34 -5.16
C THR A 58 3.86 -1.07 -4.09
N PRO A 59 2.79 -0.32 -4.41
CA PRO A 59 1.69 -0.09 -3.48
C PRO A 59 0.84 -1.34 -3.29
N PHE A 60 0.04 -1.35 -2.23
CA PHE A 60 -0.93 -2.41 -2.01
C PHE A 60 -2.05 -2.35 -3.05
N SER A 61 -2.68 -3.50 -3.31
CA SER A 61 -3.96 -3.56 -3.99
C SER A 61 -5.08 -3.73 -2.97
N TYR A 62 -6.27 -3.24 -3.30
CA TYR A 62 -7.42 -3.35 -2.42
C TYR A 62 -8.72 -3.58 -3.20
N TYR A 63 -9.67 -4.15 -2.47
CA TYR A 63 -11.08 -4.29 -2.83
C TYR A 63 -11.92 -3.46 -1.87
N LYS A 64 -13.26 -3.48 -1.98
CA LYS A 64 -14.11 -2.76 -1.03
C LYS A 64 -14.00 -3.30 0.38
N THR A 65 -13.80 -4.60 0.51
CA THR A 65 -13.90 -5.31 1.79
C THR A 65 -12.56 -5.58 2.48
N GLY A 66 -11.43 -5.37 1.79
CA GLY A 66 -10.10 -5.59 2.36
C GLY A 66 -8.96 -5.39 1.37
N PHE A 67 -7.75 -5.63 1.85
CA PHE A 67 -6.55 -5.63 1.02
C PHE A 67 -6.47 -6.89 0.16
N VAL A 68 -5.63 -6.86 -0.87
CA VAL A 68 -5.47 -7.94 -1.82
C VAL A 68 -4.01 -8.38 -1.85
N SER A 69 -3.77 -9.65 -1.54
CA SER A 69 -2.46 -10.28 -1.68
C SER A 69 -1.98 -10.32 -3.14
N ASN A 70 -0.70 -10.60 -3.33
CA ASN A 70 -0.12 -10.86 -4.65
C ASN A 70 -0.82 -12.01 -5.43
N THR A 71 -1.47 -12.95 -4.73
CA THR A 71 -2.25 -14.04 -5.34
C THR A 71 -3.71 -13.66 -5.65
N GLY A 72 -4.12 -12.42 -5.37
CA GLY A 72 -5.49 -11.95 -5.61
C GLY A 72 -6.50 -12.27 -4.50
N LYS A 73 -6.06 -12.91 -3.40
CA LYS A 73 -6.93 -13.21 -2.24
C LYS A 73 -7.05 -12.01 -1.30
N LEU A 74 -8.22 -11.86 -0.70
CA LEU A 74 -8.49 -10.90 0.38
C LEU A 74 -7.60 -11.18 1.60
N THR A 75 -7.02 -10.12 2.14
CA THR A 75 -6.16 -10.14 3.33
C THR A 75 -6.48 -8.97 4.26
N ASN A 76 -6.07 -9.11 5.52
CA ASN A 76 -6.12 -8.01 6.48
C ASN A 76 -4.92 -7.07 6.33
N ASP A 77 -3.86 -7.50 5.65
CA ASP A 77 -2.62 -6.74 5.55
C ASP A 77 -2.49 -6.14 4.14
N GLY A 78 -2.29 -4.82 4.10
CA GLY A 78 -1.91 -4.06 2.92
C GLY A 78 -0.43 -3.67 3.03
N ILE A 79 0.37 -4.07 2.05
CA ILE A 79 1.82 -3.85 2.08
C ILE A 79 2.19 -2.87 0.97
N ILE A 80 2.86 -1.78 1.35
CA ILE A 80 3.60 -0.93 0.43
C ILE A 80 5.06 -1.37 0.52
N SER A 81 5.61 -1.90 -0.56
CA SER A 81 7.02 -2.31 -0.63
C SER A 81 7.83 -1.27 -1.38
N VAL A 82 8.98 -0.90 -0.82
CA VAL A 82 10.00 -0.10 -1.48
C VAL A 82 11.28 -0.93 -1.52
N GLU A 83 11.70 -1.31 -2.71
CA GLU A 83 13.05 -1.80 -2.93
C GLU A 83 13.93 -0.60 -3.30
N LEU A 84 14.96 -0.33 -2.52
CA LEU A 84 15.89 0.79 -2.70
C LEU A 84 17.29 0.23 -2.91
N VAL A 85 17.94 0.63 -4.00
CA VAL A 85 19.34 0.32 -4.27
C VAL A 85 20.15 1.59 -4.08
N VAL A 86 21.09 1.56 -3.13
CA VAL A 86 22.03 2.65 -2.84
C VAL A 86 23.36 2.36 -3.54
N ASN A 87 23.87 3.31 -4.32
CA ASN A 87 25.18 3.23 -4.93
C ASN A 87 26.24 3.76 -3.94
N ILE A 88 26.85 2.83 -3.19
CA ILE A 88 27.80 3.15 -2.13
C ILE A 88 29.09 3.71 -2.71
N ASP A 89 29.54 3.26 -3.89
CA ASP A 89 30.74 3.82 -4.54
C ASP A 89 30.56 5.30 -4.85
N ASN A 90 29.41 5.69 -5.40
CA ASN A 90 29.12 7.10 -5.63
C ASN A 90 28.98 7.86 -4.32
N CYS A 91 28.34 7.29 -3.28
CA CYS A 91 28.30 7.89 -1.95
C CYS A 91 29.71 8.18 -1.40
N LYS A 92 30.68 7.28 -1.55
CA LYS A 92 32.09 7.48 -1.11
C LYS A 92 32.79 8.64 -1.81
N THR A 93 32.36 9.01 -3.02
CA THR A 93 32.94 10.19 -3.71
C THR A 93 32.50 11.51 -3.07
N LYS A 94 31.38 11.50 -2.34
CA LYS A 94 30.75 12.70 -1.77
C LYS A 94 30.92 12.78 -0.26
N PHE A 95 30.82 11.66 0.42
CA PHE A 95 30.86 11.52 1.87
C PHE A 95 32.18 10.87 2.30
N THR A 96 32.81 11.42 3.32
CA THR A 96 34.08 10.93 3.87
C THR A 96 33.87 10.12 5.15
N SER A 97 32.67 10.14 5.73
CA SER A 97 32.34 9.36 6.93
C SER A 97 32.37 7.84 6.69
N SER A 98 32.69 7.09 7.74
CA SER A 98 32.63 5.61 7.75
C SER A 98 31.21 5.06 7.83
N SER A 99 30.21 5.92 8.07
CA SER A 99 28.80 5.54 8.17
C SER A 99 27.88 6.62 7.63
N LEU A 100 26.78 6.20 7.01
CA LEU A 100 25.78 7.09 6.44
C LEU A 100 24.42 6.83 7.10
N GLU A 101 23.61 7.88 7.29
CA GLU A 101 22.20 7.76 7.63
C GLU A 101 21.36 7.91 6.37
N LEU A 102 20.49 6.93 6.13
CA LEU A 102 19.44 6.97 5.12
C LEU A 102 18.11 7.28 5.82
N GLU A 103 17.48 8.37 5.42
CA GLU A 103 16.12 8.72 5.82
C GLU A 103 15.17 8.55 4.63
N LEU A 104 14.16 7.70 4.78
CA LEU A 104 13.14 7.41 3.77
C LEU A 104 11.79 7.91 4.27
N THR A 105 11.16 8.79 3.50
CA THR A 105 9.81 9.30 3.79
C THR A 105 8.84 8.78 2.74
N LEU A 106 7.91 7.94 3.18
CA LEU A 106 6.73 7.57 2.41
C LEU A 106 5.59 8.52 2.79
N ARG A 107 4.91 9.12 1.81
CA ARG A 107 3.79 10.04 2.02
C ARG A 107 2.63 9.78 1.07
N THR A 108 1.46 10.27 1.43
CA THR A 108 0.31 10.40 0.54
C THR A 108 0.30 11.79 -0.11
N ILE A 109 -0.04 11.88 -1.39
CA ILE A 109 -0.14 13.12 -2.19
C ILE A 109 -1.59 13.25 -2.68
N GLY A 110 -2.11 14.48 -2.72
CA GLY A 110 -3.47 14.77 -3.21
C GLY A 110 -4.58 14.58 -2.16
N ALA A 111 -4.19 14.36 -0.90
CA ALA A 111 -5.11 13.99 0.15
C ALA A 111 -4.71 14.58 1.51
N ASP A 112 -4.90 15.90 1.65
CA ASP A 112 -4.47 16.69 2.82
C ASP A 112 -5.14 16.26 4.14
N THR A 113 -6.08 15.30 4.10
CA THR A 113 -6.88 14.83 5.24
C THR A 113 -6.77 13.33 5.51
N VAL A 114 -5.94 12.59 4.78
CA VAL A 114 -5.84 11.14 4.94
C VAL A 114 -5.01 10.80 6.17
N ASN A 115 -5.65 10.22 7.19
CA ASN A 115 -4.97 9.66 8.34
C ASN A 115 -4.69 8.17 8.11
N LEU A 116 -3.61 7.87 7.39
CA LEU A 116 -3.23 6.51 7.02
C LEU A 116 -2.12 5.96 7.91
N PHE A 117 -1.06 6.74 8.16
CA PHE A 117 0.16 6.22 8.79
C PHE A 117 0.14 6.31 10.33
N ASN A 118 -0.76 7.11 10.90
CA ASN A 118 -0.94 7.27 12.35
C ASN A 118 -2.40 7.04 12.77
N ASN A 119 -2.94 5.89 12.36
CA ASN A 119 -4.32 5.49 12.61
C ASN A 119 -4.38 4.24 13.49
N ALA A 120 -5.14 4.29 14.58
CA ALA A 120 -5.27 3.16 15.51
C ALA A 120 -6.07 1.99 14.91
N ASP A 121 -6.97 2.26 13.96
CA ASP A 121 -7.77 1.25 13.26
C ASP A 121 -7.03 0.59 12.09
N LEU A 122 -5.93 1.22 11.65
CA LEU A 122 -5.02 0.77 10.61
C LEU A 122 -3.57 0.88 11.09
N PRO A 123 -3.17 0.10 12.13
CA PRO A 123 -1.83 0.18 12.66
C PRO A 123 -0.78 -0.13 11.59
N LEU A 124 0.22 0.75 11.54
CA LEU A 124 1.36 0.64 10.64
C LEU A 124 2.53 -0.05 11.33
N THR A 125 3.01 -1.14 10.75
CA THR A 125 4.31 -1.76 11.06
C THR A 125 5.29 -1.48 9.92
N VAL A 126 6.53 -1.12 10.25
CA VAL A 126 7.58 -0.89 9.25
C VAL A 126 8.71 -1.89 9.47
N SER A 127 9.21 -2.49 8.40
CA SER A 127 10.37 -3.39 8.45
C SER A 127 11.39 -3.04 7.35
N ILE A 128 12.65 -3.41 7.60
CA ILE A 128 13.74 -3.35 6.61
C ILE A 128 14.36 -4.74 6.51
N ASN A 129 14.44 -5.29 5.30
CA ASN A 129 14.97 -6.63 5.02
C ASN A 129 14.34 -7.71 5.93
N GLY A 130 13.03 -7.57 6.21
CA GLY A 130 12.27 -8.47 7.09
C GLY A 130 12.42 -8.21 8.59
N THR A 131 13.31 -7.31 9.01
CA THR A 131 13.47 -6.93 10.42
C THR A 131 12.55 -5.78 10.77
N VAL A 132 11.66 -5.97 11.74
CA VAL A 132 10.74 -4.93 12.22
C VAL A 132 11.53 -3.82 12.92
N LEU A 133 11.22 -2.57 12.58
CA LEU A 133 11.85 -1.41 13.17
C LEU A 133 11.19 -0.99 14.48
N ASN A 134 12.00 -0.40 15.36
CA ASN A 134 11.52 0.16 16.62
C ASN A 134 10.99 1.59 16.43
N ASP A 135 10.24 2.09 17.41
CA ASP A 135 9.61 3.42 17.35
C ASP A 135 10.63 4.58 17.21
N SER A 136 11.87 4.41 17.69
CA SER A 136 12.93 5.42 17.51
C SER A 136 13.40 5.58 16.06
N GLN A 137 13.15 4.58 15.22
CA GLN A 137 13.56 4.56 13.81
C GLN A 137 12.43 4.98 12.87
N VAL A 138 11.19 5.08 13.38
CA VAL A 138 10.00 5.33 12.58
C VAL A 138 9.17 6.44 13.20
N THR A 139 9.15 7.60 12.55
CA THR A 139 8.25 8.69 12.91
C THR A 139 7.03 8.67 12.00
N LYS A 140 5.83 8.61 12.59
CA LYS A 140 4.56 8.55 11.86
C LYS A 140 3.77 9.83 12.11
N ASN A 141 3.15 10.35 11.07
CA ASN A 141 2.08 11.33 11.19
C ASN A 141 0.89 10.85 10.34
N ASN A 142 -0.12 11.69 10.14
CA ASN A 142 -1.32 11.26 9.41
C ASN A 142 -1.02 10.88 7.95
N THR A 143 -0.20 11.68 7.27
CA THR A 143 0.02 11.62 5.82
C THR A 143 1.39 11.08 5.40
N SER A 144 2.30 10.83 6.35
CA SER A 144 3.62 10.26 6.08
C SER A 144 4.19 9.37 7.19
N ALA A 145 5.10 8.50 6.79
CA ALA A 145 5.98 7.71 7.64
C ALA A 145 7.44 7.97 7.25
N VAL A 146 8.22 8.47 8.19
CA VAL A 146 9.67 8.72 8.06
C VAL A 146 10.42 7.58 8.73
N THR A 147 11.35 6.97 8.01
CA THR A 147 12.11 5.80 8.44
C THR A 147 13.61 6.10 8.37
N LYS A 148 14.34 5.82 9.44
CA LYS A 148 15.80 6.02 9.51
C LYS A 148 16.54 4.70 9.54
N TYR A 149 17.63 4.62 8.78
CA TYR A 149 18.50 3.45 8.70
C TYR A 149 19.98 3.86 8.62
N ALA A 150 20.81 3.28 9.49
CA ALA A 150 22.25 3.50 9.47
C ALA A 150 22.93 2.48 8.56
N ILE A 151 23.67 2.97 7.58
CA ILE A 151 24.53 2.19 6.70
C ILE A 151 25.94 2.23 7.29
N ASN A 152 26.30 1.15 7.99
CA ASN A 152 27.61 1.04 8.66
C ASN A 152 28.65 0.28 7.82
N ASP A 153 28.21 -0.54 6.88
CA ASP A 153 29.10 -1.26 5.96
C ASP A 153 29.14 -0.52 4.61
N LEU A 154 30.20 0.27 4.42
CA LEU A 154 30.49 0.96 3.16
C LEU A 154 31.52 0.21 2.30
N SER A 155 31.85 -1.05 2.61
CA SER A 155 32.84 -1.82 1.85
C SER A 155 32.33 -2.24 0.46
N GLN A 156 31.01 -2.39 0.32
CA GLN A 156 30.37 -2.85 -0.90
C GLN A 156 30.26 -1.72 -1.95
N SER A 157 30.03 -2.08 -3.21
CA SER A 157 29.78 -1.11 -4.28
C SER A 157 28.35 -0.56 -4.27
N SER A 158 27.41 -1.39 -3.82
CA SER A 158 25.98 -1.06 -3.75
C SER A 158 25.31 -1.81 -2.60
N LEU A 159 24.24 -1.25 -2.06
CA LEU A 159 23.42 -1.85 -1.01
C LEU A 159 21.97 -1.89 -1.45
N THR A 160 21.33 -3.06 -1.38
CA THR A 160 19.88 -3.19 -1.61
C THR A 160 19.15 -3.30 -0.29
N LEU A 161 18.13 -2.47 -0.10
CA LEU A 161 17.28 -2.41 1.08
C LEU A 161 15.83 -2.58 0.65
N ARG A 162 15.11 -3.48 1.33
CA ARG A 162 13.67 -3.65 1.15
C ARG A 162 12.93 -3.12 2.36
N PHE A 163 12.25 -2.00 2.18
CA PHE A 163 11.33 -1.44 3.17
C PHE A 163 9.93 -1.98 2.92
N GLU A 164 9.25 -2.38 3.99
CA GLU A 164 7.83 -2.76 3.93
C GLU A 164 7.04 -1.96 4.95
N TYR A 165 6.03 -1.23 4.45
CA TYR A 165 5.07 -0.48 5.24
C TYR A 165 3.77 -1.27 5.25
N LYS A 166 3.52 -1.98 6.36
CA LYS A 166 2.38 -2.89 6.50
C LYS A 166 1.27 -2.23 7.31
N LEU A 167 0.16 -1.94 6.63
CA LEU A 167 -1.09 -1.50 7.24
C LEU A 167 -1.93 -2.73 7.56
N THR A 168 -2.33 -2.87 8.82
CA THR A 168 -3.14 -4.02 9.27
C THR A 168 -4.57 -3.55 9.51
N LYS A 169 -5.54 -4.18 8.86
CA LYS A 169 -6.97 -3.94 9.06
C LYS A 169 -7.43 -4.60 10.36
N ASN A 170 -7.92 -3.80 11.31
CA ASN A 170 -8.52 -4.29 12.55
C ASN A 170 -10.05 -4.51 12.42
N ASP A 171 -10.76 -3.61 11.73
CA ASP A 171 -12.23 -3.68 11.51
C ASP A 171 -12.57 -3.42 10.02
N SER A 172 -13.66 -4.02 9.53
CA SER A 172 -14.11 -3.88 8.13
C SER A 172 -14.85 -2.58 7.83
N LEU A 173 -15.54 -1.97 8.80
CA LEU A 173 -16.19 -0.66 8.64
C LEU A 173 -15.14 0.44 8.48
N ASN A 174 -14.16 0.45 9.39
CA ASN A 174 -13.06 1.43 9.38
C ASN A 174 -12.21 1.31 8.12
N PHE A 175 -12.02 0.09 7.59
CA PHE A 175 -11.33 -0.11 6.31
C PHE A 175 -12.04 0.58 5.14
N GLN A 176 -13.36 0.46 5.03
CA GLN A 176 -14.10 1.09 3.93
C GLN A 176 -14.02 2.61 4.00
N GLU A 177 -14.13 3.19 5.19
CA GLU A 177 -14.04 4.63 5.39
C GLU A 177 -12.63 5.17 5.13
N ILE A 178 -11.58 4.46 5.58
CA ILE A 178 -10.21 4.96 5.57
C ILE A 178 -9.48 4.60 4.27
N ILE A 179 -9.63 3.37 3.76
CA ILE A 179 -8.93 2.91 2.55
C ILE A 179 -9.85 3.06 1.35
N TYR A 180 -10.97 2.35 1.31
CA TYR A 180 -11.79 2.32 0.08
C TYR A 180 -12.26 3.72 -0.32
N ASN A 181 -12.93 4.48 0.54
CA ASN A 181 -13.42 5.82 0.21
C ASN A 181 -12.32 6.87 -0.04
N THR A 182 -11.13 6.64 0.50
CA THR A 182 -9.99 7.54 0.31
C THR A 182 -9.37 7.38 -1.07
N PHE A 183 -9.21 6.15 -1.53
CA PHE A 183 -8.52 5.87 -2.79
C PHE A 183 -9.49 5.61 -3.95
N TYR A 184 -10.73 5.19 -3.67
CA TYR A 184 -11.78 4.98 -4.68
C TYR A 184 -12.22 6.33 -5.27
N ASN A 185 -11.98 6.53 -6.56
CA ASN A 185 -12.32 7.74 -7.34
C ASN A 185 -11.63 9.05 -6.88
N LYS A 186 -10.59 8.99 -6.06
CA LYS A 186 -9.76 10.14 -5.72
C LYS A 186 -8.35 9.97 -6.28
N GLU A 187 -7.73 11.06 -6.70
CA GLU A 187 -6.34 11.11 -7.13
C GLU A 187 -5.40 11.15 -5.91
N VAL A 188 -5.41 10.08 -5.11
CA VAL A 188 -4.49 9.90 -3.98
C VAL A 188 -3.36 8.97 -4.39
N TYR A 189 -2.13 9.46 -4.30
CA TYR A 189 -0.92 8.72 -4.70
C TYR A 189 0.04 8.54 -3.54
N PHE A 190 0.91 7.53 -3.63
CA PHE A 190 2.07 7.43 -2.74
C PHE A 190 3.30 8.14 -3.31
N GLY A 191 3.81 9.13 -2.58
CA GLY A 191 5.08 9.77 -2.85
C GLY A 191 6.20 9.19 -1.98
N LEU A 192 7.41 9.12 -2.52
CA LEU A 192 8.61 8.70 -1.82
C LEU A 192 9.69 9.79 -1.91
N SER A 193 10.30 10.14 -0.79
CA SER A 193 11.55 10.91 -0.78
C SER A 193 12.59 10.21 0.07
N ALA A 194 13.84 10.27 -0.36
CA ALA A 194 14.98 9.73 0.37
C ALA A 194 16.01 10.82 0.59
N LYS A 195 16.75 10.74 1.70
CA LYS A 195 17.86 11.63 2.03
C LYS A 195 19.01 10.79 2.57
N ILE A 196 20.22 11.07 2.14
CA ILE A 196 21.45 10.45 2.67
C ILE A 196 22.28 11.55 3.32
N THR A 197 22.70 11.32 4.57
CA THR A 197 23.57 12.22 5.33
C THR A 197 24.71 11.44 5.97
N GLU A 198 25.79 12.14 6.32
CA GLU A 198 26.83 11.56 7.18
C GLU A 198 26.30 11.41 8.61
N VAL A 199 26.73 10.35 9.28
CA VAL A 199 26.58 10.25 10.74
C VAL A 199 27.80 10.94 11.36
N GLU A 200 27.56 11.95 12.18
CA GLU A 200 28.61 12.64 12.99
C GLU A 200 29.17 11.73 14.08
#